data_AF-A0A2M9ZCQ6-F1
#
_entry.id   AF-A0A2M9ZCQ6-F1
#
_cell.length_a   1.000
_cell.length_b   1.000
_cell.length_c   1.000
_cell.angle_alpha   90.00
_cell.angle_beta   90.00
_cell.angle_gamma   90.00
#
_symmetry.space_group_name_H-M   'P 1'
#
loop_
_entity.id
_entity.type
_entity.pdbx_description
1 polymer ?
#
loop_
_entity_poly.entity_id
_entity_poly.type
_entity_poly.pdbx_seq_one_letter_code
_entity_poly.pdbx_strand_id
1 'polypeptide(L)'
;MKKTILISFFLIVASFIGASGLGAQSQACTQICDFYSGCVETKKKLSADEKKKVTAGCLNTCRKNYSAVTACYETHSGQCTAFNSCLMDTYKSKSK
;
A
#
# COMPACT_ATOMS: atom_id res chain seq x y z
N MET A 1 -28.12 -31.63 8.66
CA MET A 1 -27.15 -31.26 9.71
C MET A 1 -25.77 -31.71 9.25
N LYS A 2 -24.92 -30.77 8.85
CA LYS A 2 -23.67 -30.38 9.55
C LYS A 2 -22.51 -31.37 9.32
N LYS A 3 -21.38 -30.81 8.83
CA LYS A 3 -19.99 -31.30 8.89
C LYS A 3 -19.38 -31.87 7.59
N THR A 4 -19.13 -31.01 6.60
CA THR A 4 -18.07 -31.31 5.60
C THR A 4 -17.44 -30.09 4.92
N ILE A 5 -17.58 -28.88 5.50
CA ILE A 5 -17.04 -27.63 4.92
C ILE A 5 -16.11 -26.93 5.92
N LEU A 6 -15.12 -27.64 6.47
CA LEU A 6 -14.21 -27.05 7.47
C LEU A 6 -12.75 -27.56 7.38
N ILE A 7 -12.32 -28.18 6.27
CA ILE A 7 -10.95 -28.72 6.14
C ILE A 7 -10.31 -28.36 4.78
N SER A 8 -10.55 -27.15 4.28
CA SER A 8 -9.78 -26.62 3.14
C SER A 8 -9.39 -25.14 3.28
N PHE A 9 -9.64 -24.55 4.45
CA PHE A 9 -9.40 -23.11 4.68
C PHE A 9 -8.15 -22.80 5.51
N PHE A 10 -7.27 -23.79 5.72
CA PHE A 10 -6.13 -23.68 6.65
C PHE A 10 -4.74 -23.86 5.99
N LEU A 11 -4.66 -23.88 4.66
CA LEU A 11 -3.40 -24.07 3.91
C LEU A 11 -3.10 -22.94 2.90
N ILE A 12 -3.40 -21.68 3.26
CA ILE A 12 -2.93 -20.50 2.50
C ILE A 12 -2.38 -19.42 3.45
N VAL A 13 -1.71 -19.83 4.52
CA VAL A 13 -0.99 -18.92 5.43
C VAL A 13 0.39 -19.49 5.72
N ALA A 14 1.16 -19.81 4.67
CA ALA A 14 2.54 -20.29 4.84
C ALA A 14 3.40 -20.09 3.58
N SER A 15 3.34 -18.90 2.96
CA SER A 15 4.22 -18.60 1.82
C SER A 15 4.72 -17.16 1.77
N PHE A 16 5.03 -16.55 2.92
CA PHE A 16 5.81 -15.32 2.95
C PHE A 16 6.83 -15.32 4.11
N ILE A 17 7.68 -16.35 4.16
CA ILE A 17 8.96 -16.24 4.86
C ILE A 17 10.05 -16.62 3.87
N GLY A 18 10.86 -15.62 3.51
CA GLY A 18 12.18 -15.84 2.93
C GLY A 18 12.31 -15.35 1.49
N ALA A 19 13.27 -14.44 1.30
CA ALA A 19 13.79 -13.93 0.03
C ALA A 19 12.88 -12.97 -0.77
N SER A 20 12.92 -11.68 -0.43
CA SER A 20 13.06 -10.59 -1.43
C SER A 20 13.03 -9.21 -0.78
N GLY A 21 14.15 -8.80 -0.19
CA GLY A 21 14.28 -7.46 0.43
C GLY A 21 14.00 -6.29 -0.54
N LEU A 22 14.19 -6.49 -1.85
CA LEU A 22 13.89 -5.49 -2.89
C LEU A 22 12.66 -5.83 -3.75
N GLY A 23 12.42 -7.12 -4.04
CA GLY A 23 11.29 -7.57 -4.86
C GLY A 23 9.93 -7.39 -4.17
N ALA A 24 9.81 -7.85 -2.92
CA ALA A 24 8.59 -7.70 -2.13
C ALA A 24 8.32 -6.22 -1.80
N GLN A 25 9.37 -5.44 -1.53
CA GLN A 25 9.28 -4.00 -1.33
C GLN A 25 8.73 -3.29 -2.57
N SER A 26 9.22 -3.66 -3.76
CA SER A 26 8.76 -3.05 -5.00
C SER A 26 7.32 -3.44 -5.33
N GLN A 27 6.90 -4.68 -5.04
CA GLN A 27 5.51 -5.11 -5.28
C GLN A 27 4.52 -4.45 -4.31
N ALA A 28 4.85 -4.40 -3.02
CA ALA A 28 4.03 -3.71 -2.02
C ALA A 28 3.94 -2.21 -2.34
N CYS A 29 5.04 -1.55 -2.70
CA CYS A 29 4.99 -0.14 -3.10
C CYS A 29 4.15 0.10 -4.36
N THR A 30 4.17 -0.80 -5.34
CA THR A 30 3.28 -0.69 -6.51
C THR A 30 1.83 -0.71 -6.07
N GLN A 31 1.40 -1.68 -5.25
CA GLN A 31 0.03 -1.76 -4.76
C GLN A 31 -0.40 -0.51 -3.97
N ILE A 32 0.47 -0.02 -3.08
CA ILE A 32 0.19 1.19 -2.29
C ILE A 32 0.06 2.42 -3.19
N CYS A 33 0.89 2.52 -4.23
CA CYS A 33 0.86 3.65 -5.14
C CYS A 33 -0.29 3.61 -6.14
N ASP A 34 -0.73 2.41 -6.56
CA ASP A 34 -1.97 2.25 -7.30
C ASP A 34 -3.16 2.70 -6.45
N PHE A 35 -3.23 2.28 -5.19
CA PHE A 35 -4.24 2.75 -4.24
C PHE A 35 -4.22 4.28 -4.07
N TYR A 36 -3.04 4.86 -3.83
CA TYR A 36 -2.88 6.31 -3.71
C TYR A 36 -3.33 7.05 -4.97
N SER A 37 -2.96 6.57 -6.16
CA SER A 37 -3.39 7.18 -7.43
C SER A 37 -4.91 7.14 -7.57
N GLY A 38 -5.55 6.02 -7.21
CA GLY A 38 -7.01 5.90 -7.18
C GLY A 38 -7.65 6.89 -6.20
N CYS A 39 -7.06 7.06 -5.02
CA CYS A 39 -7.50 8.06 -4.06
C CYS A 39 -7.42 9.49 -4.59
N VAL A 40 -6.34 9.84 -5.30
CA VAL A 40 -6.22 11.15 -5.96
C VAL A 40 -7.27 11.28 -7.07
N GLU A 41 -7.51 10.23 -7.86
CA GLU A 41 -8.53 10.22 -8.92
C GLU A 41 -9.96 10.45 -8.40
N THR A 42 -10.27 10.04 -7.16
CA THR A 42 -11.57 10.36 -6.54
C THR A 42 -11.77 11.85 -6.24
N LYS A 43 -10.68 12.61 -6.12
CA LYS A 43 -10.71 14.06 -5.81
C LYS A 43 -10.45 14.93 -7.04
N LYS A 44 -9.61 14.45 -7.96
CA LYS A 44 -9.23 15.12 -9.20
C LYS A 44 -9.01 14.08 -10.28
N LYS A 45 -9.74 14.16 -11.39
CA LYS A 45 -9.41 13.35 -12.58
C LYS A 45 -7.98 13.65 -13.02
N LEU A 46 -7.13 12.63 -13.00
CA LEU A 46 -5.76 12.71 -13.48
C LEU A 46 -5.72 12.35 -14.96
N SER A 47 -5.00 13.13 -15.76
CA SER A 47 -4.61 12.71 -17.11
C SER A 47 -3.63 11.53 -17.02
N ALA A 48 -3.49 10.74 -18.09
CA ALA A 48 -2.57 9.59 -18.10
C ALA A 48 -1.12 10.00 -17.74
N ASP A 49 -0.69 11.17 -18.17
CA ASP A 49 0.63 11.73 -17.87
C ASP A 49 0.78 12.14 -16.39
N GLU A 50 -0.26 12.74 -15.81
CA GLU A 50 -0.29 13.10 -14.39
C GLU A 50 -0.32 11.83 -13.52
N LYS A 51 -1.10 10.82 -13.89
CA LYS A 51 -1.15 9.54 -13.19
C LYS A 51 0.22 8.86 -13.17
N LYS A 52 0.96 8.89 -14.28
CA LYS A 52 2.36 8.40 -14.33
C LYS A 52 3.26 9.17 -13.36
N LYS A 53 3.18 10.50 -13.34
CA LYS A 53 3.99 11.34 -12.43
C LYS A 53 3.66 11.09 -10.97
N VAL A 54 2.37 11.01 -10.63
CA VAL A 54 1.87 10.72 -9.28
C VAL A 54 2.34 9.34 -8.82
N THR A 55 2.20 8.32 -9.66
CA THR A 55 2.60 6.95 -9.34
C THR A 55 4.13 6.84 -9.18
N ALA A 56 4.91 7.46 -10.08
CA ALA A 56 6.37 7.48 -9.98
C ALA A 56 6.86 8.21 -8.71
N GLY A 57 6.27 9.36 -8.38
CA GLY A 57 6.56 10.10 -7.15
C GLY A 57 6.22 9.29 -5.90
N CYS A 58 5.08 8.61 -5.92
CA CYS A 58 4.69 7.69 -4.85
C CYS A 58 5.69 6.53 -4.71
N LEU A 59 6.06 5.86 -5.80
CA LEU A 59 6.97 4.70 -5.76
C LEU A 59 8.32 5.07 -5.15
N ASN A 60 8.87 6.22 -5.52
CA ASN A 60 10.13 6.71 -4.96
C ASN A 60 10.01 6.98 -3.46
N THR A 61 8.90 7.62 -3.04
CA THR A 61 8.65 7.95 -1.64
C THR A 61 8.40 6.69 -0.80
N CYS A 62 7.62 5.75 -1.33
CA CYS A 62 7.35 4.46 -0.71
C CYS A 62 8.63 3.66 -0.51
N ARG A 63 9.52 3.59 -1.50
CA ARG A 63 10.80 2.89 -1.34
C ARG A 63 11.67 3.51 -0.24
N LYS A 64 11.71 4.85 -0.15
CA LYS A 64 12.49 5.57 0.88
C LYS A 64 11.90 5.46 2.29
N ASN A 65 10.59 5.31 2.41
CA ASN A 65 9.87 5.30 3.68
C ASN A 65 9.05 4.02 3.86
N TYR A 66 9.55 2.90 3.36
CA TYR A 66 8.76 1.69 3.18
C TYR A 66 8.02 1.25 4.44
N SER A 67 8.73 1.10 5.57
CA SER A 67 8.10 0.69 6.83
C SER A 67 6.92 1.57 7.24
N ALA A 68 7.09 2.88 7.15
CA ALA A 68 6.06 3.87 7.46
C ALA A 68 4.87 3.82 6.50
N VAL A 69 5.16 3.79 5.20
CA VAL A 69 4.13 3.82 4.15
C VAL A 69 3.31 2.53 4.16
N THR A 70 3.95 1.39 4.35
CA THR A 70 3.28 0.08 4.46
C THR A 70 2.45 0.00 5.74
N ALA A 71 2.94 0.48 6.88
CA ALA A 71 2.16 0.52 8.12
C ALA A 71 0.90 1.39 7.99
N CYS A 72 1.01 2.56 7.35
CA CYS A 72 -0.15 3.41 7.06
C CYS A 72 -1.14 2.72 6.12
N TYR A 73 -0.65 2.01 5.10
CA TYR A 73 -1.49 1.28 4.17
C TYR A 73 -2.20 0.09 4.83
N GLU A 74 -1.50 -0.71 5.63
CA GLU A 74 -2.09 -1.86 6.33
C GLU A 74 -3.19 -1.42 7.31
N THR A 75 -2.96 -0.30 8.01
CA THR A 75 -3.91 0.24 8.99
C THR A 75 -5.13 0.91 8.33
N HIS A 76 -4.96 1.48 7.14
CA HIS A 76 -5.97 2.32 6.49
C HIS A 76 -6.27 1.93 5.03
N SER A 77 -6.04 0.66 4.67
CA SER A 77 -6.31 0.16 3.32
C SER A 77 -7.79 0.37 2.97
N GLY A 78 -8.07 0.92 1.79
CA GLY A 78 -9.43 1.28 1.38
C GLY A 78 -9.94 2.63 1.90
N GLN A 79 -9.21 3.32 2.79
CA GLN A 79 -9.63 4.61 3.35
C GLN A 79 -8.68 5.74 2.94
N CYS A 80 -8.96 6.38 1.79
CA CYS A 80 -8.10 7.41 1.21
C CYS A 80 -7.73 8.56 2.15
N THR A 81 -8.69 9.07 2.92
CA THR A 81 -8.44 10.19 3.85
C THR A 81 -7.54 9.75 5.00
N ALA A 82 -7.83 8.60 5.62
CA ALA A 82 -7.07 8.11 6.76
C ALA A 82 -5.65 7.71 6.36
N PHE A 83 -5.49 7.07 5.20
CA PHE A 83 -4.18 6.77 4.61
C PHE A 83 -3.36 8.03 4.38
N ASN A 84 -3.94 9.04 3.73
CA ASN A 84 -3.21 10.28 3.43
C ASN A 84 -2.84 11.05 4.71
N SER A 85 -3.74 11.10 5.70
CA SER A 85 -3.42 11.69 7.01
C SER A 85 -2.26 10.97 7.69
N CYS A 86 -2.27 9.64 7.72
CA CYS A 86 -1.18 8.84 8.29
C CYS A 86 0.17 9.11 7.59
N LEU A 87 0.17 9.21 6.25
CA LEU A 87 1.37 9.58 5.50
C LEU A 87 1.87 10.98 5.86
N MET A 88 0.98 11.96 5.91
CA MET A 88 1.33 13.34 6.24
C MET A 88 1.89 13.47 7.66
N ASP A 89 1.30 12.80 8.64
CA ASP A 89 1.78 12.80 10.02
C ASP A 89 3.15 12.12 10.12
N THR A 90 3.35 11.02 9.40
CA THR A 90 4.63 10.31 9.38
C THR A 90 5.75 11.12 8.72
N TYR A 91 5.43 11.93 7.70
CA TYR A 91 6.42 12.83 7.09
C TYR A 91 6.71 14.05 7.95
N LYS A 92 5.69 14.62 8.61
CA LYS A 92 5.87 15.72 9.56
C LYS A 92 6.72 15.32 10.76
N SER A 93 6.55 14.11 11.29
CA SER A 93 7.33 13.62 12.44
C SER A 93 8.80 13.39 12.11
N LYS A 94 9.17 13.17 10.84
CA LYS A 94 10.56 13.03 10.39
C LYS A 94 11.28 14.37 10.10
N SER A 95 10.53 15.48 10.09
CA SER A 95 11.09 16.83 9.87
C SER A 95 11.42 17.57 11.17
N LYS A 96 11.41 16.87 12.31
CA LYS A 96 11.61 17.44 13.65
C LYS A 96 12.87 16.90 14.29
#